data_AF-T1C894-F1
#
_entry.id   AF-T1C894-F1
#
_cell.length_a   1.000
_cell.length_b   1.000
_cell.length_c   1.000
_cell.angle_alpha   90.00
_cell.angle_beta   90.00
_cell.angle_gamma   90.00
#
_symmetry.space_group_name_H-M   'P 1'
#
loop_
_entity.id
_entity.type
_entity.pdbx_description
1 polymer ?
#
loop_
_entity_poly.entity_id
_entity_poly.type
_entity_poly.pdbx_seq_one_letter_code
_entity_poly.pdbx_strand_id
1 'polypeptide(L)'
;MRFHAYVDAGTPAEPSNVLRASLISNGGQIVEEWDGMLLARTPKQAFKNDFPYQKIHSGKFGLIGPVGAEAMVELRPTQIDLSLPNGPYTLQLVSVNGHIWSLPLTR
;
A
#
# COMPACT_ATOMS: atom_id res chain seq x y z
N MET A 1 -8.86 2.54 3.81
CA MET A 1 -7.72 3.49 3.83
C MET A 1 -7.38 3.86 2.40
N ARG A 2 -7.07 5.14 2.12
CA ARG A 2 -6.71 5.63 0.79
C ARG A 2 -5.39 6.38 0.88
N PHE A 3 -4.44 6.04 0.02
CA PHE A 3 -3.12 6.66 -0.01
C PHE A 3 -2.61 6.77 -1.45
N HIS A 4 -1.72 7.73 -1.67
CA HIS A 4 -1.05 7.89 -2.95
C HIS A 4 0.28 7.15 -2.91
N ALA A 5 0.47 6.24 -3.86
CA ALA A 5 1.64 5.39 -3.96
C ALA A 5 2.43 5.80 -5.20
N TYR A 6 3.73 6.00 -5.01
CA TYR A 6 4.67 6.32 -6.08
C TYR A 6 5.89 5.40 -5.96
N VAL A 7 6.24 4.74 -7.06
CA VAL A 7 7.45 3.90 -7.15
C VAL A 7 8.57 4.77 -7.71
N ASP A 8 9.31 5.45 -6.82
CA ASP A 8 10.30 6.47 -7.16
C ASP A 8 11.69 5.90 -7.51
N ALA A 9 11.97 4.66 -7.14
CA ALA A 9 13.23 3.98 -7.40
C ALA A 9 13.04 2.45 -7.58
N GLY A 10 13.99 1.82 -8.27
CA GLY A 10 14.03 0.37 -8.49
C GLY A 10 14.67 0.00 -9.82
N THR A 11 14.83 -1.29 -10.08
CA THR A 11 15.25 -1.80 -11.38
C THR A 11 13.99 -2.13 -12.20
N PRO A 12 13.83 -1.62 -13.44
CA PRO A 12 12.66 -1.92 -14.26
C PRO A 12 12.39 -3.42 -14.48
N ALA A 13 13.44 -4.24 -14.38
CA ALA A 13 13.39 -5.69 -14.54
C ALA A 13 12.81 -6.44 -13.33
N GLU A 14 12.72 -5.81 -12.16
CA GLU A 14 12.15 -6.41 -10.95
C GLU A 14 11.09 -5.47 -10.37
N PRO A 15 9.79 -5.72 -10.60
CA PRO A 15 8.74 -4.87 -10.06
C PRO A 15 8.85 -4.81 -8.53
N SER A 16 8.65 -3.64 -7.94
CA SER A 16 8.58 -3.51 -6.48
C SER A 16 7.35 -4.27 -5.98
N ASN A 17 7.58 -5.35 -5.24
CA ASN A 17 6.53 -6.21 -4.71
C ASN A 17 6.29 -5.85 -3.24
N VAL A 18 5.23 -5.10 -2.94
CA VAL A 18 4.80 -4.83 -1.56
C VAL A 18 4.06 -6.06 -1.05
N LEU A 19 4.60 -6.69 0.00
CA LEU A 19 4.03 -7.90 0.62
C LEU A 19 3.33 -7.63 1.94
N ARG A 20 3.50 -6.44 2.52
CA ARG A 20 2.81 -6.05 3.74
C ARG A 20 2.52 -4.56 3.73
N ALA A 21 1.34 -4.19 4.20
CA ALA A 21 0.99 -2.83 4.53
C ALA A 21 0.48 -2.80 5.97
N SER A 22 1.01 -1.91 6.81
CA SER A 22 0.61 -1.78 8.21
C SER A 22 0.24 -0.32 8.47
N LEU A 23 -0.94 -0.09 9.03
CA LEU A 23 -1.34 1.23 9.52
C LEU A 23 -0.97 1.35 11.00
N ILE A 24 -0.17 2.35 11.31
CA ILE A 24 0.41 2.55 12.64
C ILE A 24 -0.16 3.84 13.22
N SER A 25 -0.71 3.77 14.43
CA SER A 25 -1.18 4.95 15.18
C SER A 25 -0.01 5.82 15.64
N ASN A 26 -0.30 7.06 16.05
CA ASN A 26 0.69 7.96 16.64
C ASN A 26 1.46 7.35 17.84
N GLY A 27 0.84 6.42 18.58
CA GLY A 27 1.48 5.72 19.71
C GLY A 27 2.37 4.53 19.30
N GLY A 28 2.57 4.30 18.00
CA GLY A 28 3.37 3.19 17.46
C GLY A 28 2.64 1.85 17.41
N GLN A 29 1.36 1.79 17.79
CA GLN A 29 0.56 0.56 17.71
C GLN A 29 0.08 0.33 16.28
N ILE A 30 0.25 -0.90 15.78
CA ILE A 30 -0.37 -1.35 14.52
C ILE A 30 -1.88 -1.47 14.77
N VAL A 31 -2.66 -0.65 14.07
CA VAL A 31 -4.13 -0.60 14.21
C VAL A 31 -4.84 -1.35 13.08
N GLU A 32 -4.13 -1.63 11.99
CA GLU A 32 -4.62 -2.37 10.84
C GLU A 32 -3.44 -2.96 10.06
N GLU A 33 -3.58 -4.16 9.50
CA GLU A 33 -2.54 -4.81 8.71
C GLU A 33 -3.12 -5.58 7.52
N TRP A 34 -2.47 -5.45 6.36
CA TRP A 34 -2.73 -6.21 5.16
C TRP A 34 -1.49 -7.03 4.82
N ASP A 35 -1.64 -8.35 4.90
CA ASP A 35 -0.62 -9.28 4.41
C ASP A 35 -0.64 -9.40 2.86
N GLY A 36 0.34 -10.12 2.33
CA GLY A 36 0.48 -10.29 0.88
C GLY A 36 -0.72 -10.96 0.21
N MET A 37 -1.44 -11.83 0.93
CA MET A 37 -2.63 -12.49 0.40
C MET A 37 -3.81 -11.52 0.28
N LEU A 38 -4.00 -10.65 1.28
CA LEU A 38 -5.01 -9.60 1.25
C LEU A 38 -4.69 -8.56 0.19
N LEU A 39 -3.42 -8.15 0.10
CA LEU A 39 -2.95 -7.23 -0.94
C LEU A 39 -3.14 -7.80 -2.35
N ALA A 40 -2.81 -9.08 -2.56
CA ALA A 40 -3.02 -9.77 -3.84
C ALA A 40 -4.50 -9.87 -4.25
N ARG A 41 -5.42 -9.83 -3.28
CA ARG A 41 -6.88 -9.86 -3.51
C ARG A 41 -7.48 -8.47 -3.71
N THR A 42 -6.66 -7.41 -3.65
CA THR A 42 -7.13 -6.04 -3.87
C THR A 42 -7.76 -5.91 -5.26
N PRO A 43 -9.04 -5.48 -5.37
CA PRO A 43 -9.75 -5.45 -6.64
C PRO A 43 -9.21 -4.33 -7.54
N LYS A 44 -9.34 -4.48 -8.86
CA LYS A 44 -8.80 -3.50 -9.82
C LYS A 44 -9.33 -2.07 -9.61
N GLN A 45 -10.57 -1.94 -9.13
CA GLN A 45 -11.21 -0.64 -8.87
C GLN A 45 -10.58 0.12 -7.70
N ALA A 46 -9.80 -0.54 -6.84
CA ALA A 46 -9.06 0.09 -5.76
C ALA A 46 -7.81 0.86 -6.24
N PHE A 47 -7.43 0.72 -7.51
CA PHE A 47 -6.26 1.39 -8.09
C PHE A 47 -6.72 2.44 -9.09
N LYS A 48 -6.64 3.71 -8.70
CA LYS A 48 -6.75 4.82 -9.64
C LYS A 48 -5.34 5.25 -10.03
N ASN A 49 -4.86 4.67 -11.12
CA ASN A 49 -3.54 4.94 -11.69
C ASN A 49 -3.52 6.31 -12.39
N ASP A 50 -2.45 7.06 -12.15
CA ASP A 50 -2.28 8.39 -12.73
C ASP A 50 -1.73 8.30 -14.16
N PHE A 51 -1.05 7.20 -14.49
CA PHE A 51 -0.52 6.93 -15.83
C PHE A 51 -1.15 5.70 -16.51
N PRO A 52 -1.35 5.74 -17.83
CA PRO A 52 -1.99 4.63 -18.57
C PRO A 52 -1.07 3.44 -18.87
N TYR A 53 0.24 3.55 -18.66
CA TYR A 53 1.22 2.50 -19.02
C TYR A 53 1.95 1.93 -17.80
N GLN A 54 2.42 2.78 -16.90
CA GLN A 54 3.11 2.38 -15.66
C GLN A 54 2.09 2.31 -14.53
N LYS A 55 1.51 1.12 -14.30
CA LYS A 55 0.40 0.95 -13.36
C LYS A 55 0.81 0.17 -12.13
N ILE A 56 0.31 0.61 -10.98
CA ILE A 56 0.22 -0.16 -9.75
C ILE A 56 -1.05 -1.03 -9.80
N HIS A 57 -0.91 -2.30 -9.47
CA HIS A 57 -2.01 -3.26 -9.38
C HIS A 57 -1.70 -4.40 -8.42
N SER A 58 -2.69 -5.25 -8.15
CA SER A 58 -2.48 -6.50 -7.44
C SER A 58 -1.68 -7.50 -8.31
N GLY A 59 -0.67 -8.10 -7.70
CA GLY A 59 0.11 -9.22 -8.23
C GLY A 59 -0.19 -10.50 -7.45
N LYS A 60 0.53 -11.59 -7.75
CA LYS A 60 0.29 -12.91 -7.15
C LYS A 60 0.45 -12.94 -5.62
N PHE A 61 1.34 -12.12 -5.08
CA PHE A 61 1.74 -12.15 -3.67
C PHE A 61 1.57 -10.81 -2.94
N GLY A 62 1.03 -9.79 -3.61
CA GLY A 62 0.94 -8.45 -3.03
C GLY A 62 0.59 -7.39 -4.05
N LEU A 63 1.06 -6.16 -3.83
CA LEU A 63 0.96 -5.08 -4.83
C LEU A 63 2.23 -5.02 -5.66
N ILE A 64 2.08 -4.76 -6.94
CA ILE A 64 3.19 -4.61 -7.89
C ILE A 64 3.04 -3.32 -8.67
N GLY A 65 4.16 -2.66 -8.93
CA GLY A 65 4.25 -1.51 -9.80
C GLY A 65 5.66 -1.38 -10.37
N PRO A 66 5.81 -1.03 -11.67
CA PRO A 66 7.11 -0.67 -12.21
C PRO A 66 7.57 0.67 -11.63
N VAL A 67 8.87 0.96 -11.74
CA VAL A 67 9.42 2.29 -11.45
C VAL A 67 8.67 3.35 -12.27
N GLY A 68 8.37 4.49 -11.66
CA GLY A 68 7.59 5.56 -12.28
C GLY A 68 6.08 5.30 -12.30
N ALA A 69 5.60 4.19 -11.75
CA ALA A 69 4.18 3.99 -11.53
C ALA A 69 3.68 4.83 -10.36
N GLU A 70 2.53 5.44 -10.55
CA GLU A 70 1.89 6.30 -9.57
C GLU A 70 0.38 6.02 -9.57
N ALA A 71 -0.17 5.79 -8.38
CA ALA A 71 -1.58 5.50 -8.24
C ALA A 71 -2.10 5.89 -6.86
N MET A 72 -3.34 6.33 -6.85
CA MET A 72 -4.14 6.32 -5.64
C MET A 72 -4.67 4.91 -5.37
N VAL A 73 -4.30 4.35 -4.21
CA VAL A 73 -4.62 2.98 -3.78
C VAL A 73 -5.60 3.03 -2.61
N GLU A 74 -6.65 2.22 -2.69
CA GLU A 74 -7.64 2.05 -1.62
C GLU A 74 -7.63 0.63 -1.05
N LEU A 75 -7.19 0.48 0.20
CA LEU A 75 -7.22 -0.79 0.92
C LEU A 75 -8.45 -0.85 1.84
N ARG A 76 -9.24 -1.90 1.71
CA ARG A 76 -10.39 -2.13 2.57
C ARG A 76 -9.93 -2.62 3.94
N PRO A 77 -10.50 -2.12 5.04
CA PRO A 77 -10.23 -2.68 6.37
C PRO A 77 -10.47 -4.19 6.40
N THR A 78 -9.62 -4.91 7.12
CA THR A 78 -9.79 -6.33 7.46
C THR A 78 -10.73 -6.50 8.65
N GLN A 79 -10.74 -5.52 9.55
CA GLN A 79 -11.64 -5.47 10.70
C GLN A 79 -12.99 -4.85 10.31
N ILE A 80 -14.08 -5.57 10.61
CA ILE A 80 -15.46 -5.20 10.23
C ILE A 80 -15.89 -3.87 10.88
N ASP A 81 -15.47 -3.63 12.13
CA ASP A 81 -15.87 -2.46 12.92
C ASP A 81 -14.68 -1.52 13.22
N LEU A 82 -13.74 -1.41 12.27
CA LEU A 82 -12.56 -0.56 12.48
C LEU A 82 -12.95 0.92 12.64
N SER A 83 -12.84 1.42 13.87
CA SER A 83 -12.96 2.83 14.18
C SER A 83 -11.60 3.42 14.54
N LEU A 84 -11.03 4.19 13.60
CA LEU A 84 -9.78 4.93 13.81
C LEU A 84 -10.08 6.32 14.41
N PRO A 85 -9.61 6.69 15.60
CA PRO A 85 -9.71 8.06 16.07
C PRO A 85 -9.16 9.08 15.06
N ASN A 86 -9.63 10.33 15.09
CA ASN A 86 -9.00 11.37 14.30
C ASN A 86 -7.58 11.62 14.80
N GLY A 87 -6.63 11.78 13.89
CA GLY A 87 -5.23 12.00 14.26
C GLY A 87 -4.23 11.56 13.19
N PRO A 88 -2.93 11.67 13.51
CA PRO A 88 -1.86 11.24 12.63
C PRO A 88 -1.69 9.72 12.68
N TYR A 89 -1.45 9.16 11.51
CA TYR A 89 -1.12 7.76 11.30
C TYR A 89 0.08 7.66 10.37
N THR A 90 0.77 6.51 10.41
CA THR A 90 1.79 6.17 9.43
C THR A 90 1.37 4.90 8.72
N LEU A 91 1.28 4.97 7.40
CA LEU A 91 1.19 3.77 6.58
C LEU A 91 2.61 3.29 6.28
N GLN A 92 2.92 2.08 6.71
CA GLN A 92 4.15 1.41 6.39
C GLN A 92 3.91 0.38 5.31
N LEU A 93 4.70 0.42 4.23
CA LEU A 93 4.70 -0.58 3.17
C LEU A 93 6.02 -1.33 3.22
N VAL A 94 5.99 -2.66 3.19
CA VAL A 94 7.18 -3.51 3.22
C VAL A 94 7.22 -4.36 1.95
N SER A 95 8.33 -4.30 1.23
CA SER A 95 8.55 -5.13 0.05
C SER A 95 9.13 -6.51 0.36
N VAL A 96 9.12 -7.38 -0.66
CA VAL A 96 9.76 -8.71 -0.62
C VAL A 96 11.25 -8.69 -0.26
N ASN A 97 11.98 -7.64 -0.62
CA ASN A 97 13.39 -7.46 -0.28
C ASN A 97 13.61 -6.70 1.05
N GLY A 98 12.55 -6.48 1.83
CA GLY A 98 12.62 -5.83 3.14
C GLY A 98 12.73 -4.31 3.11
N HIS A 99 12.58 -3.68 1.95
CA HIS A 99 12.53 -2.22 1.86
C HIS A 99 11.24 -1.70 2.50
N ILE A 100 11.36 -0.60 3.25
CA ILE A 100 10.26 -0.03 4.03
C ILE A 100 10.00 1.39 3.54
N TRP A 101 8.79 1.64 3.06
CA TRP A 101 8.29 2.99 2.83
C TRP A 101 7.36 3.38 3.98
N SER A 102 7.48 4.62 4.45
CA SER A 102 6.60 5.18 5.49
C SER A 102 5.93 6.44 4.96
N LEU A 103 4.60 6.44 4.94
CA LEU A 103 3.80 7.56 4.48
C LEU A 103 2.99 8.12 5.65
N PRO A 104 3.19 9.39 6.04
CA PRO A 104 2.34 10.02 7.02
C PRO A 104 0.95 10.23 6.43
N LEU A 105 -0.08 9.90 7.20
CA LEU A 105 -1.48 10.03 6.86
C LEU A 105 -2.19 10.83 7.96
N THR A 106 -3.26 11.51 7.57
CA THR A 106 -4.16 12.20 8.50
C THR A 106 -5.58 11.74 8.20
N ARG A 107 -6.32 11.39 9.26
CA ARG A 107 -7.75 11.07 9.17
C ARG A 107 -8.59 12.33 9.38
#